data_AF-A0A0C9YZ07-F1
#
_entry.id   AF-A0A0C9YZ07-F1
#
_cell.length_a   1.000
_cell.length_b   1.000
_cell.length_c   1.000
_cell.angle_alpha   90.00
_cell.angle_beta   90.00
_cell.angle_gamma   90.00
#
_symmetry.space_group_name_H-M   'P 1'
#
loop_
_entity.id
_entity.type
_entity.pdbx_description
1 polymer ?
#
loop_
_entity_poly.entity_id
_entity_poly.type
_entity_poly.pdbx_seq_one_letter_code
_entity_poly.pdbx_strand_id
1 'polypeptide(L)'
;MQEFLRLSTPVGRSPDDDAVLVRALHDSRQNGKTYKQALEALHGINNHAANLWKDYYLDHHDRIEMLVSRLNQQPKTIKKPFTTVPTAQERSGTSSSQATQKRTLSPTLVSNRSSPKLRGRLPKQSQSKRFSRTPPGQTTTTIRPPKRPRATMNSLSADPAPTANTMVRGLTPPHADIPVPDPPSRSPTPPTIIHVGTNGNRYTPEDRDYFIKFITWKLKQNPWLTKRQLCDQLAVKVPHHSSTSWASHWHSRHDLADKILATYRRGEDAESRADSEPKSLPHTSERNSPSLGDPSTYYSDQDADTEDDEADMGEPGTPFTRGDWCMMARFMARSDWDEMTPKEKFDTFAETHDTERSAKSWAEFYRKNQDALLKLAKRYSKHQEDSEDIYNRRARPSWAQRYAASDRSPSDEDGDYEIDEGDN
;
A
#
# COMPACT_ATOMS: atom_id res chain seq x y z
N MET A 1 33.46 -14.59 0.22
CA MET A 1 32.93 -14.58 -1.18
C MET A 1 32.27 -15.90 -1.58
N GLN A 2 32.88 -17.08 -1.36
CA GLN A 2 32.32 -18.36 -1.85
C GLN A 2 30.92 -18.72 -1.31
N GLU A 3 30.59 -18.37 -0.06
CA GLU A 3 29.26 -18.69 0.50
C GLU A 3 28.12 -17.88 -0.12
N PHE A 4 28.40 -16.65 -0.57
CA PHE A 4 27.39 -15.79 -1.22
C PHE A 4 26.88 -16.39 -2.54
N LEU A 5 27.72 -17.19 -3.23
CA LEU A 5 27.33 -17.94 -4.44
C LEU A 5 26.54 -19.23 -4.15
N ARG A 6 26.56 -19.74 -2.92
CA ARG A 6 25.74 -20.92 -2.53
C ARG A 6 24.35 -20.54 -2.06
N LEU A 7 24.19 -19.35 -1.47
CA LEU A 7 22.93 -18.86 -0.91
C LEU A 7 21.96 -18.21 -1.94
N SER A 8 22.27 -18.29 -3.23
CA SER A 8 21.53 -17.65 -4.33
C SER A 8 20.50 -18.55 -5.02
N THR A 9 20.32 -19.78 -4.56
CA THR A 9 19.26 -20.66 -5.06
C THR A 9 17.90 -20.10 -4.63
N PRO A 10 16.94 -19.87 -5.54
CA PRO A 10 15.63 -19.34 -5.14
C PRO A 10 14.83 -20.41 -4.36
N VAL A 11 14.11 -19.95 -3.34
CA VAL A 11 13.19 -20.76 -2.52
C VAL A 11 12.02 -21.27 -3.39
N GLY A 12 11.47 -22.44 -3.05
CA GLY A 12 10.38 -23.07 -3.78
C GLY A 12 10.85 -24.01 -4.89
N ARG A 13 12.16 -24.28 -4.98
CA ARG A 13 12.73 -25.32 -5.84
C ARG A 13 12.84 -26.66 -5.13
N SER A 14 12.93 -26.69 -3.80
CA SER A 14 12.84 -27.93 -3.04
C SER A 14 11.37 -28.20 -2.69
N PRO A 15 10.87 -29.45 -2.82
CA PRO A 15 9.51 -29.79 -2.41
C PRO A 15 9.27 -29.58 -0.90
N ASP A 16 10.34 -29.53 -0.10
CA ASP A 16 10.28 -29.35 1.35
C ASP A 16 10.23 -27.87 1.79
N ASP A 17 10.45 -26.90 0.90
CA ASP A 17 10.58 -25.47 1.28
C ASP A 17 9.29 -24.95 1.93
N ASP A 18 8.12 -25.27 1.37
CA ASP A 18 6.81 -24.98 1.95
C ASP A 18 6.66 -25.58 3.36
N ALA A 19 7.09 -26.83 3.55
CA ALA A 19 6.95 -27.54 4.82
C ALA A 19 7.86 -26.98 5.91
N VAL A 20 9.08 -26.57 5.56
CA VAL A 20 10.02 -25.86 6.44
C VAL A 20 9.45 -24.51 6.86
N LEU A 21 8.98 -23.73 5.89
CA LEU A 21 8.43 -22.39 6.11
C LEU A 21 7.17 -22.41 6.99
N VAL A 22 6.21 -23.28 6.67
CA VAL A 22 4.97 -23.47 7.43
C VAL A 22 5.24 -23.92 8.86
N ARG A 23 6.18 -24.86 9.07
CA ARG A 23 6.57 -25.29 10.42
C ARG A 23 7.20 -24.17 11.22
N ALA A 24 8.13 -23.41 10.64
CA ALA A 24 8.79 -22.30 11.32
C ALA A 24 7.82 -21.17 11.71
N LEU A 25 6.84 -20.85 10.85
CA LEU A 25 5.81 -19.87 11.15
C LEU A 25 4.87 -20.36 12.26
N HIS A 26 4.39 -21.59 12.18
CA HIS A 26 3.61 -22.24 13.24
C HIS A 26 4.33 -22.22 14.60
N ASP A 27 5.60 -22.66 14.62
CA ASP A 27 6.39 -22.73 15.84
C ASP A 27 6.70 -21.31 16.37
N SER A 28 6.91 -20.32 15.49
CA SER A 28 7.07 -18.92 15.89
C SER A 28 5.82 -18.38 16.61
N ARG A 29 4.63 -18.71 16.11
CA ARG A 29 3.34 -18.30 16.67
C ARG A 29 3.10 -18.94 18.05
N GLN A 30 3.48 -20.21 18.23
CA GLN A 30 3.43 -20.86 19.55
C GLN A 30 4.45 -20.27 20.55
N ASN A 31 5.58 -19.77 20.06
CA ASN A 31 6.65 -19.17 20.88
C ASN A 31 6.53 -17.64 21.04
N GLY A 32 5.44 -17.00 20.59
CA GLY A 32 5.25 -15.55 20.66
C GLY A 32 6.26 -14.72 19.85
N LYS A 33 6.95 -15.34 18.88
CA LYS A 33 7.91 -14.67 18.00
C LYS A 33 7.19 -14.04 16.80
N THR A 34 7.71 -12.93 16.31
CA THR A 34 7.21 -12.29 15.09
C THR A 34 7.56 -13.11 13.85
N TYR A 35 6.73 -13.06 12.81
CA TYR A 35 7.03 -13.70 11.52
C TYR A 35 8.38 -13.26 10.93
N LYS A 36 8.76 -11.99 11.10
CA LYS A 36 10.10 -11.50 10.71
C LYS A 36 11.22 -12.32 11.36
N GLN A 37 11.15 -12.54 12.67
CA GLN A 37 12.15 -13.34 13.41
C GLN A 37 12.14 -14.81 12.98
N ALA A 38 10.97 -15.37 12.64
CA ALA A 38 10.85 -16.72 12.12
C ALA A 38 11.60 -16.88 10.77
N LEU A 39 11.33 -15.97 9.83
CA LEU A 39 11.96 -15.95 8.50
C LEU A 39 13.47 -15.65 8.58
N GLU A 40 13.89 -14.86 9.56
CA GLU A 40 15.32 -14.56 9.82
C GLU A 40 16.06 -15.77 10.38
N ALA A 41 15.39 -16.60 11.18
CA ALA A 41 15.94 -17.86 11.71
C ALA A 41 16.05 -18.98 10.65
N LEU A 42 15.40 -18.85 9.48
CA LEU A 42 15.55 -19.77 8.35
C LEU A 42 16.84 -19.55 7.53
N HIS A 43 17.71 -18.60 7.92
CA HIS A 43 18.95 -18.32 7.22
C HIS A 43 19.85 -19.56 7.08
N GLY A 44 20.22 -19.91 5.84
CA GLY A 44 21.09 -21.05 5.53
C GLY A 44 20.37 -22.39 5.43
N ILE A 45 19.11 -22.49 5.87
CA ILE A 45 18.29 -23.70 5.68
C ILE A 45 18.04 -23.91 4.19
N ASN A 46 18.22 -25.14 3.70
CA ASN A 46 18.21 -25.53 2.29
C ASN A 46 19.16 -24.72 1.37
N ASN A 47 20.17 -24.06 1.95
CA ASN A 47 21.05 -23.08 1.25
C ASN A 47 20.29 -21.85 0.73
N HIS A 48 19.24 -21.40 1.41
CA HIS A 48 18.55 -20.15 1.11
C HIS A 48 18.94 -19.04 2.10
N ALA A 49 19.18 -17.84 1.59
CA ALA A 49 19.35 -16.66 2.43
C ALA A 49 18.00 -16.20 3.01
N ALA A 50 18.03 -15.60 4.21
CA ALA A 50 16.84 -15.10 4.91
C ALA A 50 16.01 -14.07 4.13
N ASN A 51 16.59 -13.34 3.17
CA ASN A 51 15.80 -12.47 2.29
C ASN A 51 14.97 -13.27 1.29
N LEU A 52 15.51 -14.35 0.71
CA LEU A 52 14.77 -15.19 -0.24
C LEU A 52 13.55 -15.87 0.43
N TRP A 53 13.65 -16.25 1.71
CA TRP A 53 12.51 -16.72 2.48
C TRP A 53 11.44 -15.64 2.69
N LYS A 54 11.84 -14.38 2.89
CA LYS A 54 10.90 -13.25 3.03
C LYS A 54 10.21 -12.93 1.72
N ASP A 55 10.97 -12.86 0.63
CA ASP A 55 10.45 -12.61 -0.72
C ASP A 55 9.46 -13.73 -1.12
N TYR A 56 9.84 -15.00 -0.94
CA TYR A 56 8.98 -16.15 -1.23
C TYR A 56 7.70 -16.20 -0.38
N TYR A 57 7.79 -15.86 0.91
CA TYR A 57 6.62 -15.75 1.80
C TYR A 57 5.64 -14.66 1.34
N LEU A 58 6.14 -13.52 0.86
CA LEU A 58 5.28 -12.44 0.35
C LEU A 58 4.58 -12.85 -0.94
N ASP A 59 5.30 -13.48 -1.88
CA ASP A 59 4.72 -13.96 -3.15
C ASP A 59 3.66 -15.07 -2.96
N HIS A 60 3.76 -15.86 -1.88
CA HIS A 60 2.89 -17.03 -1.62
C HIS A 60 2.07 -16.91 -0.33
N HIS A 61 1.90 -15.69 0.19
CA HIS A 61 1.33 -15.39 1.51
C HIS A 61 0.10 -16.24 1.85
N ASP A 62 -0.94 -16.17 1.03
CA ASP A 62 -2.24 -16.79 1.32
C ASP A 62 -2.18 -18.33 1.28
N ARG A 63 -1.31 -18.89 0.41
CA ARG A 63 -1.05 -20.34 0.36
C ARG A 63 -0.36 -20.80 1.64
N ILE A 64 0.65 -20.06 2.10
CA ILE A 64 1.41 -20.41 3.30
C ILE A 64 0.54 -20.26 4.56
N GLU A 65 -0.21 -19.16 4.70
CA GLU A 65 -1.14 -18.97 5.84
C GLU A 65 -2.28 -20.00 5.87
N MET A 66 -2.78 -20.45 4.70
CA MET A 66 -3.73 -21.57 4.63
C MET A 66 -3.09 -22.88 5.16
N LEU A 67 -1.83 -23.16 4.83
CA LEU A 67 -1.11 -24.34 5.32
C LEU A 67 -0.80 -24.25 6.82
N VAL A 68 -0.39 -23.08 7.33
CA VAL A 68 -0.20 -22.82 8.76
C VAL A 68 -1.52 -22.99 9.53
N SER A 69 -2.62 -22.49 8.97
CA SER A 69 -3.96 -22.65 9.55
C SER A 69 -4.40 -24.12 9.59
N ARG A 70 -4.15 -24.88 8.53
CA ARG A 70 -4.41 -26.33 8.49
C ARG A 70 -3.58 -27.09 9.54
N LEU A 71 -2.33 -26.67 9.79
CA LEU A 71 -1.48 -27.29 10.80
C LEU A 71 -2.00 -27.01 12.23
N ASN A 72 -2.51 -25.81 12.51
CA ASN A 72 -3.19 -25.49 13.77
C ASN A 72 -4.50 -26.28 13.98
N GLN A 73 -5.19 -26.63 12.89
CA GLN A 73 -6.45 -27.39 12.92
C GLN A 73 -6.27 -28.91 13.03
N GLN A 74 -5.04 -29.44 12.88
CA GLN A 74 -4.77 -30.86 13.13
C GLN A 74 -5.20 -31.19 14.57
N PRO A 75 -6.25 -32.00 14.79
CA PRO A 75 -6.68 -32.33 16.13
C PRO A 75 -5.53 -33.05 16.80
N LYS A 76 -5.11 -32.55 17.98
CA LYS A 76 -4.13 -33.23 18.83
C LYS A 76 -4.72 -34.59 19.19
N THR A 77 -4.42 -35.61 18.38
CA THR A 77 -4.98 -36.95 18.56
C THR A 77 -4.52 -37.42 19.93
N ILE A 78 -5.48 -37.46 20.86
CA ILE A 78 -5.22 -37.81 22.25
C ILE A 78 -4.67 -39.23 22.19
N LYS A 79 -3.36 -39.35 22.41
CA LYS A 79 -2.69 -40.63 22.55
C LYS A 79 -3.32 -41.30 23.77
N LYS A 80 -4.33 -42.14 23.52
CA LYS A 80 -4.87 -43.04 24.53
C LYS A 80 -3.67 -43.77 25.11
N PRO A 81 -3.44 -43.75 26.44
CA PRO A 81 -2.34 -44.48 27.02
C PRO A 81 -2.54 -45.95 26.69
N PHE A 82 -1.67 -46.51 25.85
CA PHE A 82 -1.60 -47.94 25.67
C PHE A 82 -1.07 -48.51 26.98
N THR A 83 -1.96 -49.13 27.75
CA THR A 83 -1.61 -49.82 28.99
C THR A 83 -0.59 -50.91 28.67
N THR A 84 0.67 -50.66 28.99
CA THR A 84 1.74 -51.66 28.89
C THR A 84 1.49 -52.75 29.92
N VAL A 85 1.17 -53.95 29.45
CA VAL A 85 1.16 -55.17 30.26
C VAL A 85 2.60 -55.47 30.71
N PRO A 86 2.85 -55.71 32.01
CA PRO A 86 4.17 -56.07 32.50
C PRO A 86 4.43 -57.58 32.28
N THR A 87 5.35 -57.91 31.37
CA THR A 87 5.94 -59.26 31.29
C THR A 87 7.38 -59.20 31.80
N ALA A 88 7.74 -60.17 32.64
CA ALA A 88 8.91 -60.12 33.50
C ALA A 88 10.26 -60.33 32.78
N GLN A 89 11.30 -59.85 33.46
CA GLN A 89 12.66 -60.41 33.52
C GLN A 89 13.16 -61.28 32.34
N GLU A 90 14.27 -60.86 31.74
CA GLU A 90 15.51 -61.61 32.02
C GLU A 90 16.75 -60.73 32.07
N ARG A 91 17.84 -61.29 32.61
CA ARG A 91 19.08 -60.60 33.00
C ARG A 91 20.19 -60.78 31.94
N SER A 92 21.31 -60.10 32.18
CA SER A 92 22.61 -60.19 31.50
C SER A 92 22.70 -59.45 30.15
N GLY A 93 23.84 -58.86 29.78
CA GLY A 93 25.15 -58.87 30.47
C GLY A 93 26.04 -57.67 30.13
N THR A 94 27.05 -57.48 30.99
CA THR A 94 28.05 -56.40 30.99
C THR A 94 29.07 -56.52 29.85
N SER A 95 29.47 -55.39 29.24
CA SER A 95 30.83 -55.01 28.75
C SER A 95 30.69 -54.00 27.59
N SER A 96 31.31 -52.81 27.58
CA SER A 96 32.72 -52.43 27.77
C SER A 96 33.55 -52.47 26.46
N SER A 97 34.45 -51.48 26.35
CA SER A 97 35.56 -51.33 25.39
C SER A 97 35.29 -50.74 23.99
N GLN A 98 35.83 -49.53 23.81
CA GLN A 98 36.80 -49.13 22.77
C GLN A 98 36.76 -49.83 21.39
N ALA A 99 36.76 -49.03 20.30
CA ALA A 99 37.90 -49.00 19.37
C ALA A 99 37.77 -47.93 18.26
N THR A 100 38.93 -47.51 17.78
CA THR A 100 39.20 -46.64 16.62
C THR A 100 38.88 -47.29 15.26
N GLN A 101 38.57 -46.45 14.26
CA GLN A 101 39.14 -46.45 12.88
C GLN A 101 38.37 -45.42 12.01
N LYS A 102 38.92 -44.28 11.62
CA LYS A 102 39.81 -44.09 10.45
C LYS A 102 39.51 -45.03 9.27
N ARG A 103 38.80 -44.52 8.26
CA ARG A 103 38.94 -44.95 6.86
C ARG A 103 38.77 -43.80 5.88
N THR A 104 39.91 -43.30 5.40
CA THR A 104 40.08 -42.72 4.07
C THR A 104 39.61 -43.72 3.01
N LEU A 105 39.10 -43.24 1.86
CA LEU A 105 39.40 -43.75 0.50
C LEU A 105 38.63 -42.95 -0.57
N SER A 106 39.35 -42.26 -1.45
CA SER A 106 38.95 -41.99 -2.85
C SER A 106 39.44 -43.18 -3.72
N PRO A 107 38.90 -43.46 -4.94
CA PRO A 107 39.07 -42.65 -6.17
C PRO A 107 37.72 -42.50 -6.95
N THR A 108 37.55 -42.20 -8.25
CA THR A 108 38.45 -42.16 -9.44
C THR A 108 37.99 -41.13 -10.49
N LEU A 109 38.79 -40.95 -11.55
CA LEU A 109 38.64 -40.09 -12.73
C LEU A 109 37.67 -40.61 -13.81
N VAL A 110 36.97 -39.70 -14.51
CA VAL A 110 36.79 -39.60 -16.00
C VAL A 110 36.15 -38.23 -16.31
N SER A 111 36.80 -37.26 -16.95
CA SER A 111 37.09 -37.11 -18.39
C SER A 111 35.88 -37.22 -19.33
N ASN A 112 35.39 -36.08 -19.86
CA ASN A 112 35.54 -35.80 -21.29
C ASN A 112 35.24 -34.35 -21.72
N ARG A 113 36.00 -33.88 -22.71
CA ARG A 113 35.72 -32.68 -23.53
C ARG A 113 34.57 -32.95 -24.50
N SER A 114 33.87 -31.90 -24.93
CA SER A 114 33.87 -31.46 -26.35
C SER A 114 33.11 -30.16 -26.58
N SER A 115 33.70 -29.26 -27.37
CA SER A 115 32.99 -28.21 -28.13
C SER A 115 32.94 -28.63 -29.60
N PRO A 116 32.06 -28.06 -30.43
CA PRO A 116 32.58 -27.08 -31.38
C PRO A 116 31.62 -25.91 -31.77
N LYS A 117 32.19 -24.97 -32.52
CA LYS A 117 31.59 -23.75 -33.11
C LYS A 117 30.59 -24.08 -34.24
N LEU A 118 29.77 -23.10 -34.67
CA LEU A 118 29.77 -22.54 -36.05
C LEU A 118 28.77 -21.36 -36.26
N ARG A 119 29.12 -20.48 -37.22
CA ARG A 119 28.35 -19.50 -38.06
C ARG A 119 26.83 -19.31 -37.82
N GLY A 120 26.20 -18.13 -37.94
CA GLY A 120 26.62 -16.81 -38.45
C GLY A 120 25.93 -16.38 -39.76
N ARG A 121 25.07 -15.35 -39.74
CA ARG A 121 24.67 -14.50 -40.91
C ARG A 121 23.74 -13.32 -40.52
N LEU A 122 24.01 -12.13 -41.05
CA LEU A 122 23.03 -11.04 -41.28
C LEU A 122 22.47 -11.14 -42.72
N PRO A 123 21.37 -10.42 -43.04
CA PRO A 123 21.51 -9.36 -44.05
C PRO A 123 20.65 -8.08 -43.86
N LYS A 124 21.22 -6.95 -44.34
CA LYS A 124 20.64 -5.80 -45.10
C LYS A 124 19.15 -5.47 -44.92
N GLN A 125 18.76 -4.26 -44.51
CA GLN A 125 18.91 -2.96 -45.20
C GLN A 125 18.16 -2.84 -46.54
N SER A 126 17.10 -2.05 -46.58
CA SER A 126 16.58 -1.40 -47.80
C SER A 126 16.18 0.05 -47.50
N GLN A 127 16.57 0.96 -48.39
CA GLN A 127 16.23 2.39 -48.34
C GLN A 127 15.26 2.72 -49.48
N SER A 128 14.34 3.67 -49.28
CA SER A 128 13.75 4.49 -50.34
C SER A 128 13.35 5.84 -49.72
N LYS A 129 14.04 6.96 -49.98
CA LYS A 129 13.96 7.83 -51.19
C LYS A 129 12.50 8.21 -51.51
N ARG A 130 12.06 9.41 -51.11
CA ARG A 130 12.20 10.72 -51.80
C ARG A 130 11.38 10.81 -53.09
N PHE A 131 10.43 11.75 -53.11
CA PHE A 131 10.03 12.74 -54.14
C PHE A 131 8.59 13.17 -53.79
N SER A 132 8.05 14.38 -53.99
CA SER A 132 8.48 15.79 -54.11
C SER A 132 7.30 16.52 -54.78
N ARG A 133 7.17 17.85 -54.59
CA ARG A 133 6.39 18.82 -55.40
C ARG A 133 4.87 18.98 -55.15
N THR A 134 4.57 20.14 -54.57
CA THR A 134 3.46 21.07 -54.80
C THR A 134 3.56 21.79 -56.18
N PRO A 135 2.68 22.73 -56.58
CA PRO A 135 1.23 22.98 -56.39
C PRO A 135 0.57 23.24 -57.80
N PRO A 136 -0.39 24.18 -58.04
CA PRO A 136 -1.54 24.71 -57.26
C PRO A 136 -2.90 24.51 -57.98
N GLY A 137 -4.02 24.78 -57.28
CA GLY A 137 -5.35 24.86 -57.90
C GLY A 137 -6.39 25.43 -56.95
N GLN A 138 -7.12 26.46 -57.38
CA GLN A 138 -8.15 27.16 -56.59
C GLN A 138 -9.46 26.36 -56.59
N THR A 139 -10.21 26.36 -55.48
CA THR A 139 -11.58 26.93 -55.40
C THR A 139 -12.21 26.68 -54.02
N THR A 140 -13.19 27.53 -53.70
CA THR A 140 -13.95 27.58 -52.45
C THR A 140 -14.97 26.45 -52.31
N THR A 141 -15.02 25.76 -51.17
CA THR A 141 -16.27 25.32 -50.51
C THR A 141 -15.99 24.78 -49.11
N THR A 142 -16.62 25.38 -48.09
CA THR A 142 -16.49 24.95 -46.69
C THR A 142 -17.39 23.75 -46.41
N ILE A 143 -16.85 22.53 -46.52
CA ILE A 143 -17.55 21.29 -46.14
C ILE A 143 -16.79 20.64 -44.97
N ARG A 144 -17.51 20.38 -43.86
CA ARG A 144 -16.97 19.69 -42.67
C ARG A 144 -16.47 18.29 -43.03
N PRO A 145 -15.30 17.84 -42.52
CA PRO A 145 -14.82 16.48 -42.76
C PRO A 145 -15.68 15.45 -41.99
N PRO A 146 -16.01 14.30 -42.58
CA PRO A 146 -16.68 13.21 -41.88
C PRO A 146 -15.75 12.56 -40.85
N LYS A 147 -16.31 12.16 -39.71
CA LYS A 147 -15.60 11.46 -38.64
C LYS A 147 -15.07 10.12 -39.15
N ARG A 148 -13.75 9.91 -39.10
CA ARG A 148 -13.15 8.59 -39.38
C ARG A 148 -13.55 7.61 -38.27
N PRO A 149 -13.97 6.37 -38.59
CA PRO A 149 -14.20 5.34 -37.58
C PRO A 149 -12.88 4.97 -36.91
N ARG A 150 -12.88 4.94 -35.57
CA ARG A 150 -11.71 4.62 -34.76
C ARG A 150 -11.58 3.09 -34.70
N ALA A 151 -10.77 2.52 -35.59
CA ALA A 151 -10.58 1.07 -35.65
C ALA A 151 -9.98 0.52 -34.33
N THR A 152 -10.68 -0.43 -33.71
CA THR A 152 -10.28 -1.10 -32.48
C THR A 152 -9.25 -2.20 -32.78
N MET A 153 -7.96 -1.90 -32.61
CA MET A 153 -6.92 -2.94 -32.61
C MET A 153 -6.70 -3.47 -31.20
N ASN A 154 -7.54 -4.44 -30.80
CA ASN A 154 -7.32 -5.30 -29.64
C ASN A 154 -6.98 -6.71 -30.14
N SER A 155 -5.69 -7.09 -30.13
CA SER A 155 -5.21 -8.49 -30.15
C SER A 155 -3.68 -8.57 -30.08
N LEU A 156 -3.18 -9.68 -29.54
CA LEU A 156 -1.77 -10.11 -29.40
C LEU A 156 -1.00 -9.38 -28.27
N SER A 157 -0.75 -9.93 -27.07
CA SER A 157 -0.26 -11.25 -26.59
C SER A 157 1.28 -11.40 -26.61
N ALA A 158 1.85 -11.59 -25.40
CA ALA A 158 3.17 -12.19 -25.04
C ALA A 158 4.45 -11.58 -25.68
N ASP A 159 5.52 -11.21 -24.97
CA ASP A 159 6.24 -11.92 -23.90
C ASP A 159 7.00 -10.95 -22.92
N PRO A 160 7.32 -11.37 -21.67
CA PRO A 160 8.06 -10.55 -20.71
C PRO A 160 9.48 -11.06 -20.38
N ALA A 161 10.52 -10.23 -20.55
CA ALA A 161 11.87 -10.43 -20.00
C ALA A 161 12.67 -9.10 -19.96
N PRO A 162 13.75 -8.95 -19.17
CA PRO A 162 13.58 -8.52 -17.78
C PRO A 162 14.52 -7.35 -17.38
N THR A 163 14.02 -6.38 -16.60
CA THR A 163 14.89 -5.35 -16.01
C THR A 163 14.48 -4.96 -14.60
N ALA A 164 15.29 -5.43 -13.64
CA ALA A 164 15.68 -4.79 -12.39
C ALA A 164 14.67 -3.95 -11.58
N ASN A 165 14.38 -4.47 -10.38
CA ASN A 165 14.26 -3.75 -9.11
C ASN A 165 13.26 -2.59 -9.01
N THR A 166 12.24 -2.76 -8.15
CA THR A 166 12.10 -2.06 -6.84
C THR A 166 10.68 -2.33 -6.28
N MET A 167 10.50 -2.16 -4.96
CA MET A 167 9.26 -2.34 -4.18
C MET A 167 8.95 -3.82 -3.84
N VAL A 168 8.39 -4.18 -2.67
CA VAL A 168 7.74 -3.36 -1.64
C VAL A 168 8.37 -3.62 -0.25
N ARG A 169 8.81 -2.56 0.45
CA ARG A 169 9.15 -2.60 1.89
C ARG A 169 8.07 -1.86 2.66
N GLY A 170 7.72 -2.35 3.85
CA GLY A 170 6.64 -1.77 4.68
C GLY A 170 6.81 -0.27 4.95
N LEU A 171 5.68 0.42 5.11
CA LEU A 171 5.50 1.87 5.02
C LEU A 171 6.13 2.68 6.18
N THR A 172 7.45 2.65 6.32
CA THR A 172 8.16 3.90 6.65
C THR A 172 7.91 4.89 5.51
N PRO A 173 7.65 6.19 5.77
CA PRO A 173 7.56 7.19 4.72
C PRO A 173 8.75 7.06 3.75
N PRO A 174 8.55 7.10 2.42
CA PRO A 174 9.50 6.58 1.40
C PRO A 174 10.91 7.21 1.35
N HIS A 175 11.23 8.10 2.30
CA HIS A 175 12.46 8.87 2.40
C HIS A 175 13.11 8.80 3.79
N ALA A 176 12.61 7.93 4.68
CA ALA A 176 13.16 7.72 6.03
C ALA A 176 14.67 7.38 6.02
N ASP A 177 15.12 6.62 5.02
CA ASP A 177 16.49 6.10 4.94
C ASP A 177 17.49 7.02 4.20
N ILE A 178 17.07 8.17 3.64
CA ILE A 178 18.02 9.12 3.02
C ILE A 178 18.80 9.84 4.13
N PRO A 179 20.13 9.64 4.29
CA PRO A 179 20.87 10.37 5.31
C PRO A 179 20.86 11.86 4.99
N VAL A 180 20.41 12.68 5.95
CA VAL A 180 20.54 14.14 5.83
C VAL A 180 22.03 14.46 5.91
N PRO A 181 22.64 15.10 4.90
CA PRO A 181 24.05 15.41 4.93
C PRO A 181 24.32 16.45 6.02
N ASP A 182 25.42 16.28 6.75
CA ASP A 182 25.79 17.19 7.83
C ASP A 182 25.88 18.65 7.34
N PRO A 183 25.36 19.61 8.12
CA PRO A 183 25.39 21.02 7.76
C PRO A 183 26.84 21.51 7.54
N PRO A 184 27.16 22.11 6.39
CA PRO A 184 28.52 22.56 6.13
C PRO A 184 28.89 23.67 7.12
N SER A 185 30.11 23.60 7.67
CA SER A 185 30.62 24.55 8.68
C SER A 185 30.77 26.00 8.16
N ARG A 186 30.75 26.20 6.84
CA ARG A 186 30.85 27.49 6.17
C ARG A 186 29.73 27.65 5.13
N SER A 187 29.38 28.89 4.81
CA SER A 187 28.46 29.18 3.71
C SER A 187 28.98 28.53 2.41
N PRO A 188 28.15 27.78 1.67
CA PRO A 188 28.60 27.21 0.40
C PRO A 188 28.97 28.32 -0.59
N THR A 189 29.95 28.05 -1.45
CA THR A 189 30.33 28.93 -2.55
C THR A 189 29.25 28.89 -3.64
N PRO A 190 28.70 30.03 -4.10
CA PRO A 190 27.67 30.03 -5.14
C PRO A 190 28.22 29.52 -6.47
N PRO A 191 27.45 28.72 -7.23
CA PRO A 191 27.83 28.29 -8.57
C PRO A 191 27.83 29.50 -9.52
N THR A 192 28.84 29.55 -10.39
CA THR A 192 28.98 30.58 -11.46
C THR A 192 28.80 29.99 -12.86
N ILE A 193 28.64 28.67 -12.99
CA ILE A 193 28.50 27.97 -14.27
C ILE A 193 27.03 27.99 -14.68
N ILE A 194 26.72 28.62 -15.82
CA ILE A 194 25.37 28.73 -16.37
C ILE A 194 25.23 27.82 -17.59
N HIS A 195 24.33 26.84 -17.52
CA HIS A 195 23.97 26.01 -18.67
C HIS A 195 22.67 26.51 -19.32
N VAL A 196 22.79 27.29 -20.38
CA VAL A 196 21.64 27.80 -21.15
C VAL A 196 20.94 26.63 -21.86
N GLY A 197 19.64 26.47 -21.64
CA GLY A 197 18.80 25.47 -22.31
C GLY A 197 17.71 26.11 -23.18
N THR A 198 17.03 25.26 -23.96
CA THR A 198 15.98 25.68 -24.91
C THR A 198 14.83 26.46 -24.27
N ASN A 199 14.51 26.17 -23.00
CA ASN A 199 13.43 26.80 -22.24
C ASN A 199 13.99 27.51 -20.99
N GLY A 200 15.11 28.22 -21.13
CA GLY A 200 15.79 28.92 -20.03
C GLY A 200 16.95 28.12 -19.41
N ASN A 201 17.51 28.65 -18.34
CA ASN A 201 18.71 28.10 -17.68
C ASN A 201 18.41 26.74 -17.03
N ARG A 202 19.23 25.74 -17.33
CA ARG A 202 19.11 24.40 -16.73
C ARG A 202 19.89 24.34 -15.44
N TYR A 203 19.28 23.75 -14.41
CA TYR A 203 19.94 23.39 -13.17
C TYR A 203 21.15 22.50 -13.42
N THR A 204 22.34 23.02 -13.16
CA THR A 204 23.60 22.28 -13.17
C THR A 204 23.65 21.30 -11.99
N PRO A 205 24.54 20.29 -11.96
CA PRO A 205 24.77 19.52 -10.74
C PRO A 205 25.26 20.42 -9.58
N GLU A 206 26.06 21.44 -9.88
CA GLU A 206 26.56 22.43 -8.92
C GLU A 206 25.43 23.25 -8.29
N ASP A 207 24.42 23.67 -9.07
CA ASP A 207 23.21 24.35 -8.58
C ASP A 207 22.45 23.50 -7.54
N ARG A 208 22.37 22.18 -7.77
CA ARG A 208 21.64 21.24 -6.89
C ARG A 208 22.40 20.98 -5.59
N ASP A 209 23.70 20.79 -5.70
CA ASP A 209 24.60 20.66 -4.56
C ASP A 209 24.58 21.93 -3.70
N TYR A 210 24.61 23.10 -4.33
CA TYR A 210 24.49 24.39 -3.67
C TYR A 210 23.14 24.54 -2.95
N PHE A 211 22.04 24.21 -3.64
CA PHE A 211 20.68 24.27 -3.09
C PHE A 211 20.57 23.50 -1.77
N ILE A 212 20.96 22.22 -1.75
CA ILE A 212 20.92 21.40 -0.52
C ILE A 212 21.82 21.98 0.56
N LYS A 213 23.09 22.26 0.24
CA LYS A 213 24.08 22.79 1.22
C LYS A 213 23.63 24.14 1.80
N PHE A 214 23.02 25.01 1.00
CA PHE A 214 22.54 26.32 1.41
C PHE A 214 21.33 26.21 2.35
N ILE A 215 20.37 25.33 2.04
CA ILE A 215 19.19 25.09 2.88
C ILE A 215 19.61 24.54 4.25
N THR A 216 20.45 23.49 4.30
CA THR A 216 20.93 22.91 5.56
C THR A 216 21.72 23.93 6.39
N TRP A 217 22.58 24.73 5.75
CA TRP A 217 23.34 25.80 6.41
C TRP A 217 22.45 26.93 6.95
N LYS A 218 21.40 27.33 6.20
CA LYS A 218 20.47 28.38 6.63
C LYS A 218 19.55 27.94 7.76
N LEU A 219 19.02 26.72 7.70
CA LEU A 219 18.15 26.18 8.75
C LEU A 219 18.90 25.93 10.06
N LYS A 220 20.18 25.56 10.00
CA LYS A 220 21.05 25.52 11.19
C LYS A 220 21.23 26.89 11.86
N GLN A 221 21.14 27.99 11.12
CA GLN A 221 21.21 29.34 11.70
C GLN A 221 19.85 29.82 12.21
N ASN A 222 18.79 29.56 11.45
CA ASN A 222 17.45 30.07 11.70
C ASN A 222 16.42 29.02 11.25
N PRO A 223 15.96 28.12 12.15
CA PRO A 223 14.99 27.07 11.81
C PRO A 223 13.64 27.59 11.28
N TRP A 224 13.30 28.82 11.67
CA TRP A 224 12.03 29.51 11.38
C TRP A 224 11.88 30.01 9.93
N LEU A 225 12.88 29.86 9.06
CA LEU A 225 12.76 30.28 7.66
C LEU A 225 11.70 29.47 6.90
N THR A 226 10.83 30.18 6.20
CA THR A 226 9.88 29.59 5.26
C THR A 226 10.56 29.19 3.95
N LYS A 227 9.99 28.20 3.26
CA LYS A 227 10.43 27.75 1.92
C LYS A 227 10.61 28.94 0.95
N ARG A 228 9.65 29.88 0.95
CA ARG A 228 9.67 31.09 0.12
C ARG A 228 10.89 31.97 0.42
N GLN A 229 11.15 32.28 1.70
CA GLN A 229 12.31 33.08 2.10
C GLN A 229 13.65 32.41 1.73
N LEU A 230 13.73 31.07 1.75
CA LEU A 230 14.91 30.33 1.29
C LEU A 230 15.10 30.49 -0.23
N CYS A 231 14.03 30.35 -1.03
CA CYS A 231 14.06 30.58 -2.49
C CYS A 231 14.42 32.03 -2.86
N ASP A 232 13.92 33.01 -2.12
CA ASP A 232 14.25 34.42 -2.31
C ASP A 232 15.74 34.69 -2.03
N GLN A 233 16.28 34.13 -0.94
CA GLN A 233 17.72 34.25 -0.62
C GLN A 233 18.62 33.49 -1.60
N LEU A 234 18.17 32.34 -2.12
CA LEU A 234 18.86 31.60 -3.19
C LEU A 234 18.95 32.42 -4.47
N ALA A 235 17.86 33.08 -4.89
CA ALA A 235 17.85 33.93 -6.09
C ALA A 235 18.82 35.12 -5.99
N VAL A 236 19.00 35.70 -4.80
CA VAL A 236 20.00 36.77 -4.57
C VAL A 236 21.44 36.25 -4.66
N LYS A 237 21.69 35.00 -4.25
CA LYS A 237 23.03 34.38 -4.33
C LYS A 237 23.35 33.75 -5.67
N VAL A 238 22.32 33.36 -6.43
CA VAL A 238 22.42 32.59 -7.66
C VAL A 238 21.48 33.22 -8.71
N PRO A 239 21.82 34.42 -9.23
CA PRO A 239 20.90 35.26 -9.99
C PRO A 239 20.49 34.71 -11.35
N HIS A 240 21.16 33.65 -11.84
CA HIS A 240 20.76 32.93 -13.05
C HIS A 240 19.51 32.04 -12.87
N HIS A 241 19.01 31.89 -11.65
CA HIS A 241 17.75 31.22 -11.33
C HIS A 241 16.86 32.12 -10.45
N SER A 242 15.64 32.43 -10.90
CA SER A 242 14.70 33.25 -10.12
C SER A 242 14.13 32.49 -8.91
N SER A 243 13.58 33.22 -7.93
CA SER A 243 12.93 32.60 -6.75
C SER A 243 11.81 31.64 -7.14
N THR A 244 10.98 32.00 -8.13
CA THR A 244 9.96 31.12 -8.70
C THR A 244 10.56 29.89 -9.38
N SER A 245 11.70 30.02 -10.05
CA SER A 245 12.41 28.88 -10.63
C SER A 245 12.91 27.96 -9.51
N TRP A 246 13.53 28.51 -8.46
CA TRP A 246 13.93 27.74 -7.27
C TRP A 246 12.75 27.06 -6.58
N ALA A 247 11.59 27.70 -6.49
CA ALA A 247 10.38 27.08 -5.96
C ALA A 247 9.87 25.95 -6.87
N SER A 248 9.96 26.07 -8.19
CA SER A 248 9.66 24.95 -9.11
C SER A 248 10.68 23.82 -9.00
N HIS A 249 11.96 24.15 -8.81
CA HIS A 249 13.03 23.17 -8.59
C HIS A 249 12.91 22.48 -7.23
N TRP A 250 12.44 23.21 -6.21
CA TRP A 250 11.95 22.70 -4.94
C TRP A 250 10.94 21.59 -5.31
N HIS A 251 9.69 21.91 -5.63
CA HIS A 251 8.59 20.92 -5.79
C HIS A 251 8.89 19.70 -6.68
N SER A 252 9.80 19.81 -7.65
CA SER A 252 10.18 18.70 -8.54
C SER A 252 11.04 17.60 -7.90
N ARG A 253 11.68 17.83 -6.73
CA ARG A 253 12.67 16.91 -6.12
C ARG A 253 12.67 16.94 -4.58
N HIS A 254 11.50 17.03 -3.92
CA HIS A 254 11.47 17.52 -2.53
C HIS A 254 11.99 16.62 -1.42
N ASP A 255 12.08 15.33 -1.67
CA ASP A 255 12.12 14.35 -0.60
C ASP A 255 13.24 14.58 0.42
N LEU A 256 14.41 15.04 -0.04
CA LEU A 256 15.52 15.46 0.80
C LEU A 256 15.34 16.90 1.34
N ALA A 257 14.95 17.83 0.49
CA ALA A 257 14.61 19.22 0.80
C ALA A 257 13.64 19.40 1.99
N ASP A 258 12.49 18.72 1.92
CA ASP A 258 11.42 18.80 2.92
C ASP A 258 11.73 17.94 4.14
N LYS A 259 12.47 16.83 3.97
CA LYS A 259 13.02 16.09 5.11
C LYS A 259 13.97 16.96 5.93
N ILE A 260 14.88 17.71 5.29
CA ILE A 260 15.78 18.64 6.00
C ILE A 260 14.97 19.69 6.78
N LEU A 261 13.98 20.32 6.13
CA LEU A 261 13.09 21.28 6.78
C LEU A 261 12.35 20.67 7.98
N ALA A 262 11.83 19.44 7.84
CA ALA A 262 11.14 18.72 8.91
C ALA A 262 12.07 18.30 10.05
N THR A 263 13.32 17.88 9.75
CA THR A 263 14.29 17.51 10.79
C THR A 263 14.69 18.70 11.66
N TYR A 264 14.92 19.88 11.07
CA TYR A 264 15.23 21.08 11.86
C TYR A 264 14.04 21.56 12.69
N ARG A 265 12.81 21.40 12.20
CA ARG A 265 11.58 21.72 12.97
C ARG A 265 11.28 20.75 14.09
N ARG A 266 11.68 19.47 13.97
CA ARG A 266 11.50 18.44 15.01
C ARG A 266 12.67 18.41 16.01
N GLY A 267 13.83 18.97 15.66
CA GLY A 267 15.05 18.92 16.47
C GLY A 267 14.96 19.65 17.81
N GLU A 268 14.30 20.81 17.85
CA GLU A 268 14.14 21.61 19.07
C GLU A 268 13.33 20.87 20.17
N ASP A 269 12.36 20.04 19.78
CA ASP A 269 11.57 19.20 20.69
C ASP A 269 12.32 17.94 21.20
N ALA A 270 13.42 17.56 20.53
CA ALA A 270 14.13 16.31 20.80
C ALA A 270 15.38 16.51 21.68
N GLU A 271 16.19 17.55 21.44
CA GLU A 271 17.37 17.82 22.28
C GLU A 271 17.00 18.27 23.70
N SER A 272 15.85 18.93 23.87
CA SER A 272 15.31 19.31 25.19
C SER A 272 14.84 18.12 26.03
N ARG A 273 14.77 16.90 25.47
CA ARG A 273 14.24 15.69 26.12
C ARG A 273 15.30 14.61 26.36
N ALA A 274 16.56 14.86 25.99
CA ALA A 274 17.64 13.89 26.07
C ALA A 274 18.31 13.78 27.46
N ASP A 275 18.06 14.71 28.38
CA ASP A 275 18.62 14.74 29.74
C ASP A 275 17.55 14.46 30.83
N SER A 276 16.59 13.58 30.52
CA SER A 276 15.56 13.15 31.47
C SER A 276 15.22 11.68 31.27
N GLU A 277 15.90 10.84 32.06
CA GLU A 277 15.72 9.39 32.16
C GLU A 277 14.24 9.02 32.37
N PRO A 278 13.57 8.34 31.41
CA PRO A 278 12.13 8.14 31.48
C PRO A 278 11.76 6.93 32.34
N LYS A 279 11.27 7.19 33.56
CA LYS A 279 10.44 6.22 34.28
C LYS A 279 9.17 5.91 33.46
N SER A 280 8.93 4.62 33.27
CA SER A 280 7.83 4.07 32.47
C SER A 280 6.45 4.48 32.96
N LEU A 281 5.66 5.15 32.12
CA LEU A 281 4.20 5.07 32.10
C LEU A 281 3.67 5.11 30.65
N PRO A 282 2.58 4.38 30.33
CA PRO A 282 2.01 4.35 28.99
C PRO A 282 1.03 5.51 28.79
N HIS A 283 1.13 6.21 27.66
CA HIS A 283 0.00 7.01 27.18
C HIS A 283 -0.11 7.02 25.65
N THR A 284 -1.35 7.17 25.20
CA THR A 284 -1.87 6.94 23.86
C THR A 284 -1.86 8.18 22.96
N SER A 285 -2.24 7.96 21.69
CA SER A 285 -2.58 8.93 20.63
C SER A 285 -1.41 9.62 19.91
N GLU A 286 -1.11 9.12 18.70
CA GLU A 286 -0.41 9.88 17.66
C GLU A 286 -1.44 10.66 16.83
N ARG A 287 -1.27 11.98 16.70
CA ARG A 287 -2.07 12.82 15.79
C ARG A 287 -1.32 12.95 14.46
N ASN A 288 -1.85 12.34 13.41
CA ASN A 288 -1.18 12.20 12.12
C ASN A 288 -1.85 13.11 11.06
N SER A 289 -1.08 13.95 10.36
CA SER A 289 -1.62 14.85 9.31
C SER A 289 -1.44 14.25 7.92
N PRO A 290 -2.49 14.15 7.07
CA PRO A 290 -2.43 13.42 5.81
C PRO A 290 -1.84 14.23 4.64
N SER A 291 -1.24 13.51 3.70
CA SER A 291 -0.76 14.03 2.41
C SER A 291 -1.75 13.65 1.29
N LEU A 292 -1.92 14.54 0.31
CA LEU A 292 -2.89 14.41 -0.79
C LEU A 292 -2.49 13.32 -1.82
N GLY A 293 -2.73 12.06 -1.46
CA GLY A 293 -2.88 10.96 -2.43
C GLY A 293 -4.25 11.00 -3.13
N ASP A 294 -4.47 10.10 -4.09
CA ASP A 294 -5.79 9.88 -4.71
C ASP A 294 -6.86 9.66 -3.62
N PRO A 295 -7.82 10.61 -3.43
CA PRO A 295 -8.75 10.55 -2.32
C PRO A 295 -9.52 9.23 -2.28
N SER A 296 -9.87 8.68 -3.46
CA SER A 296 -10.71 7.47 -3.60
C SER A 296 -10.15 6.23 -2.91
N THR A 297 -8.84 6.21 -2.59
CA THR A 297 -8.13 5.02 -2.10
C THR A 297 -7.84 5.06 -0.59
N TYR A 298 -7.94 6.21 0.07
CA TYR A 298 -7.62 6.35 1.51
C TYR A 298 -8.84 6.20 2.45
N TYR A 299 -10.06 6.22 1.92
CA TYR A 299 -11.27 5.96 2.71
C TYR A 299 -11.36 4.48 3.10
N SER A 300 -10.80 4.15 4.26
CA SER A 300 -10.95 2.85 4.93
C SER A 300 -12.37 2.68 5.47
N ASP A 301 -12.91 1.46 5.41
CA ASP A 301 -14.34 1.15 5.55
C ASP A 301 -14.87 1.17 7.01
N GLN A 302 -14.14 1.81 7.95
CA GLN A 302 -14.39 1.71 9.40
C GLN A 302 -14.78 3.04 10.09
N ASP A 303 -14.59 4.20 9.45
CA ASP A 303 -14.79 5.53 10.06
C ASP A 303 -15.94 6.30 9.36
N ALA A 304 -17.10 5.67 9.15
CA ALA A 304 -18.19 6.22 8.34
C ALA A 304 -19.21 7.11 9.09
N ASP A 305 -19.32 6.97 10.41
CA ASP A 305 -20.31 7.64 11.26
C ASP A 305 -19.64 8.38 12.43
N THR A 306 -19.15 9.59 12.16
CA THR A 306 -18.79 10.58 13.19
C THR A 306 -19.31 11.95 12.80
N GLU A 307 -19.99 12.61 13.75
CA GLU A 307 -20.41 14.03 13.66
C GLU A 307 -19.23 14.99 13.41
N ASP A 308 -18.01 14.52 13.68
CA ASP A 308 -16.71 15.18 13.42
C ASP A 308 -16.50 15.60 11.93
N ASP A 309 -17.19 14.97 10.97
CA ASP A 309 -17.13 15.38 9.55
C ASP A 309 -17.64 16.82 9.31
N GLU A 310 -18.61 17.28 10.12
CA GLU A 310 -19.16 18.64 10.02
C GLU A 310 -18.19 19.68 10.60
N ALA A 311 -17.48 19.30 11.67
CA ALA A 311 -16.45 20.13 12.31
C ALA A 311 -15.15 20.25 11.47
N ASP A 312 -14.87 19.30 10.56
CA ASP A 312 -13.74 19.36 9.61
C ASP A 312 -14.07 20.09 8.29
N MET A 313 -15.28 20.65 8.11
CA MET A 313 -15.58 21.47 6.92
C MET A 313 -14.71 22.75 6.87
N GLY A 314 -14.18 23.07 5.70
CA GLY A 314 -13.23 24.19 5.58
C GLY A 314 -13.92 25.55 5.43
N GLU A 315 -13.35 26.59 6.05
CA GLU A 315 -13.79 27.99 5.95
C GLU A 315 -13.88 28.49 4.48
N PRO A 316 -14.73 29.49 4.16
CA PRO A 316 -14.85 30.08 2.83
C PRO A 316 -13.53 30.54 2.23
N GLY A 317 -13.32 30.20 0.96
CA GLY A 317 -12.11 30.57 0.23
C GLY A 317 -10.89 29.69 0.53
N THR A 318 -10.95 28.82 1.54
CA THR A 318 -9.94 27.76 1.73
C THR A 318 -10.15 26.61 0.72
N PRO A 319 -9.13 25.78 0.45
CA PRO A 319 -9.31 24.52 -0.27
C PRO A 319 -10.39 23.65 0.40
N PHE A 320 -11.02 22.76 -0.36
CA PHE A 320 -12.01 21.83 0.22
C PHE A 320 -11.30 20.77 1.08
N THR A 321 -11.74 20.61 2.33
CA THR A 321 -11.18 19.71 3.37
C THR A 321 -11.72 18.29 3.24
N ARG A 322 -11.42 17.37 4.18
CA ARG A 322 -12.00 16.02 4.14
C ARG A 322 -13.49 16.07 4.49
N GLY A 323 -13.87 16.83 5.53
CA GLY A 323 -15.27 17.06 5.91
C GLY A 323 -16.15 17.48 4.72
N ASP A 324 -15.68 18.45 3.92
CA ASP A 324 -16.38 18.92 2.71
C ASP A 324 -16.73 17.79 1.71
N TRP A 325 -15.85 16.79 1.56
CA TRP A 325 -16.09 15.64 0.67
C TRP A 325 -17.08 14.64 1.30
N CYS A 326 -16.91 14.34 2.58
CA CYS A 326 -17.79 13.43 3.32
C CYS A 326 -19.23 13.97 3.34
N MET A 327 -19.42 15.25 3.70
CA MET A 327 -20.73 15.89 3.82
C MET A 327 -21.47 15.96 2.47
N MET A 328 -20.78 16.37 1.39
CA MET A 328 -21.36 16.36 0.03
C MET A 328 -21.77 14.94 -0.39
N ALA A 329 -20.92 13.94 -0.19
CA ALA A 329 -21.23 12.56 -0.55
C ALA A 329 -22.35 11.94 0.30
N ARG A 330 -22.42 12.27 1.59
CA ARG A 330 -23.47 11.83 2.51
C ARG A 330 -24.82 12.46 2.12
N PHE A 331 -24.85 13.73 1.72
CA PHE A 331 -26.05 14.36 1.17
C PHE A 331 -26.48 13.72 -0.15
N MET A 332 -25.54 13.49 -1.08
CA MET A 332 -25.81 12.77 -2.34
C MET A 332 -26.38 11.37 -2.12
N ALA A 333 -25.99 10.69 -1.04
CA ALA A 333 -26.44 9.34 -0.70
C ALA A 333 -27.84 9.29 -0.05
N ARG A 334 -28.27 10.39 0.58
CA ARG A 334 -29.53 10.51 1.34
C ARG A 334 -30.66 11.25 0.60
N SER A 335 -30.33 11.97 -0.48
CA SER A 335 -31.28 12.74 -1.28
C SER A 335 -31.54 12.09 -2.63
N ASP A 336 -32.65 12.46 -3.27
CA ASP A 336 -32.97 12.09 -4.66
C ASP A 336 -32.09 12.88 -5.65
N TRP A 337 -30.77 12.74 -5.48
CA TRP A 337 -29.76 13.58 -6.12
C TRP A 337 -29.87 13.57 -7.64
N ASP A 338 -30.30 12.48 -8.26
CA ASP A 338 -30.42 12.40 -9.72
C ASP A 338 -31.69 13.08 -10.27
N GLU A 339 -32.73 13.29 -9.46
CA GLU A 339 -33.99 13.93 -9.88
C GLU A 339 -33.96 15.45 -9.75
N MET A 340 -33.19 15.99 -8.79
CA MET A 340 -33.06 17.43 -8.56
C MET A 340 -32.39 18.17 -9.74
N THR A 341 -32.77 19.42 -10.02
CA THR A 341 -32.01 20.23 -10.98
C THR A 341 -30.65 20.63 -10.41
N PRO A 342 -29.63 20.91 -11.26
CA PRO A 342 -28.31 21.31 -10.76
C PRO A 342 -28.31 22.56 -9.88
N LYS A 343 -29.33 23.42 -9.97
CA LYS A 343 -29.46 24.57 -9.06
C LYS A 343 -29.92 24.10 -7.69
N GLU A 344 -31.04 23.37 -7.63
CA GLU A 344 -31.62 22.83 -6.39
C GLU A 344 -30.60 21.99 -5.62
N LYS A 345 -29.84 21.11 -6.28
CA LYS A 345 -28.81 20.27 -5.65
C LYS A 345 -27.84 21.06 -4.76
N PHE A 346 -27.33 22.19 -5.24
CA PHE A 346 -26.31 22.97 -4.53
C PHE A 346 -26.90 24.07 -3.66
N ASP A 347 -28.07 24.61 -3.99
CA ASP A 347 -28.79 25.56 -3.13
C ASP A 347 -29.30 24.83 -1.88
N THR A 348 -30.03 23.71 -2.03
CA THR A 348 -30.51 22.89 -0.90
C THR A 348 -29.34 22.31 -0.08
N PHE A 349 -28.24 21.90 -0.69
CA PHE A 349 -27.05 21.45 0.05
C PHE A 349 -26.47 22.56 0.96
N ALA A 350 -26.34 23.78 0.43
CA ALA A 350 -25.80 24.92 1.16
C ALA A 350 -26.74 25.39 2.29
N GLU A 351 -28.05 25.37 2.05
CA GLU A 351 -29.08 25.66 3.06
C GLU A 351 -29.13 24.61 4.18
N THR A 352 -28.93 23.32 3.86
CA THR A 352 -29.08 22.21 4.83
C THR A 352 -27.96 22.17 5.87
N HIS A 353 -26.72 22.54 5.50
CA HIS A 353 -25.53 22.40 6.35
C HIS A 353 -24.92 23.75 6.78
N ASP A 354 -25.71 24.83 6.66
CA ASP A 354 -25.32 26.23 6.91
C ASP A 354 -23.90 26.58 6.42
N THR A 355 -23.53 26.07 5.24
CA THR A 355 -22.13 26.21 4.79
C THR A 355 -21.91 27.64 4.34
N GLU A 356 -20.97 28.35 4.97
CA GLU A 356 -20.56 29.69 4.54
C GLU A 356 -20.03 29.73 3.07
N ARG A 357 -19.80 28.56 2.45
CA ARG A 357 -19.45 28.38 1.03
C ARG A 357 -20.69 28.49 0.12
N SER A 358 -20.69 29.45 -0.80
CA SER A 358 -21.76 29.59 -1.81
C SER A 358 -22.01 28.32 -2.64
N ALA A 359 -23.27 28.06 -3.00
CA ALA A 359 -23.70 26.96 -3.88
C ALA A 359 -22.91 26.88 -5.21
N LYS A 360 -22.50 28.02 -5.78
CA LYS A 360 -21.66 28.06 -6.98
C LYS A 360 -20.26 27.47 -6.77
N SER A 361 -19.71 27.58 -5.57
CA SER A 361 -18.44 26.96 -5.18
C SER A 361 -18.59 25.43 -5.15
N TRP A 362 -19.67 24.94 -4.53
CA TRP A 362 -20.04 23.53 -4.49
C TRP A 362 -20.28 22.94 -5.88
N ALA A 363 -20.95 23.66 -6.78
CA ALA A 363 -21.16 23.25 -8.17
C ALA A 363 -19.83 23.06 -8.94
N GLU A 364 -18.87 23.98 -8.78
CA GLU A 364 -17.54 23.87 -9.38
C GLU A 364 -16.70 22.75 -8.77
N PHE A 365 -16.81 22.55 -7.45
CA PHE A 365 -16.16 21.45 -6.73
C PHE A 365 -16.69 20.09 -7.19
N TYR A 366 -18.02 19.92 -7.24
CA TYR A 366 -18.66 18.72 -7.75
C TYR A 366 -18.22 18.42 -9.19
N ARG A 367 -18.29 19.41 -10.09
CA ARG A 367 -17.91 19.22 -11.50
C ARG A 367 -16.47 18.74 -11.68
N LYS A 368 -15.55 19.12 -10.79
CA LYS A 368 -14.14 18.68 -10.83
C LYS A 368 -13.91 17.29 -10.24
N ASN A 369 -14.77 16.86 -9.30
CA ASN A 369 -14.57 15.66 -8.48
C ASN A 369 -15.70 14.62 -8.61
N GLN A 370 -16.58 14.78 -9.61
CA GLN A 370 -17.84 14.05 -9.77
C GLN A 370 -17.69 12.52 -9.59
N ASP A 371 -16.76 11.89 -10.32
CA ASP A 371 -16.58 10.43 -10.27
C ASP A 371 -16.15 9.93 -8.88
N ALA A 372 -15.41 10.74 -8.12
CA ALA A 372 -14.94 10.39 -6.79
C ALA A 372 -16.03 10.62 -5.74
N LEU A 373 -16.81 11.70 -5.85
CA LEU A 373 -17.98 11.95 -4.99
C LEU A 373 -19.08 10.90 -5.22
N LEU A 374 -19.37 10.50 -6.47
CA LEU A 374 -20.33 9.44 -6.77
C LEU A 374 -19.89 8.07 -6.21
N LYS A 375 -18.58 7.76 -6.26
CA LYS A 375 -18.04 6.55 -5.60
C LYS A 375 -18.19 6.61 -4.08
N LEU A 376 -17.97 7.78 -3.47
CA LEU A 376 -18.08 7.96 -2.03
C LEU A 376 -19.55 7.87 -1.57
N ALA A 377 -20.46 8.54 -2.28
CA ALA A 377 -21.91 8.50 -2.04
C ALA A 377 -22.43 7.05 -2.12
N LYS A 378 -22.02 6.28 -3.15
CA LYS A 378 -22.39 4.87 -3.27
C LYS A 378 -21.92 4.01 -2.08
N ARG A 379 -20.79 4.33 -1.44
CA ARG A 379 -20.38 3.64 -0.20
C ARG A 379 -21.29 4.02 0.97
N TYR A 380 -21.64 5.29 1.12
CA TYR A 380 -22.57 5.74 2.16
C TYR A 380 -23.97 5.11 2.01
N SER A 381 -24.55 5.05 0.80
CA SER A 381 -25.84 4.37 0.59
C SER A 381 -25.79 2.91 1.02
N LYS A 382 -24.71 2.19 0.68
CA LYS A 382 -24.54 0.78 1.09
C LYS A 382 -24.41 0.64 2.62
N HIS A 383 -23.62 1.49 3.28
CA HIS A 383 -23.51 1.47 4.74
C HIS A 383 -24.84 1.82 5.43
N GLN A 384 -25.66 2.69 4.84
CA GLN A 384 -26.99 3.00 5.35
C GLN A 384 -27.94 1.80 5.23
N GLU A 385 -27.94 1.08 4.09
CA GLU A 385 -28.67 -0.18 3.93
C GLU A 385 -28.21 -1.23 4.97
N ASP A 386 -26.90 -1.48 5.08
CA ASP A 386 -26.33 -2.44 6.03
C ASP A 386 -26.64 -2.05 7.50
N SER A 387 -26.68 -0.76 7.85
CA SER A 387 -26.96 -0.24 9.20
C SER A 387 -28.43 -0.38 9.60
N GLU A 388 -29.37 -0.02 8.70
CA GLU A 388 -30.80 -0.28 8.88
C GLU A 388 -31.08 -1.77 9.04
N ASP A 389 -30.42 -2.62 8.25
CA ASP A 389 -30.57 -4.07 8.34
C ASP A 389 -30.05 -4.60 9.71
N ILE A 390 -28.96 -4.03 10.24
CA ILE A 390 -28.46 -4.34 11.60
C ILE A 390 -29.44 -3.88 12.69
N TYR A 391 -30.03 -2.68 12.57
CA TYR A 391 -30.99 -2.16 13.54
C TYR A 391 -32.25 -3.04 13.58
N ASN A 392 -32.82 -3.33 12.40
CA ASN A 392 -33.98 -4.21 12.25
C ASN A 392 -33.73 -5.64 12.75
N ARG A 393 -32.51 -6.18 12.58
CA ARG A 393 -32.11 -7.47 13.15
C ARG A 393 -31.89 -7.44 14.66
N ARG A 394 -31.41 -6.32 15.23
CA ARG A 394 -31.16 -6.18 16.69
C ARG A 394 -32.42 -6.06 17.53
N ALA A 395 -33.56 -5.69 16.94
CA ALA A 395 -34.86 -5.65 17.63
C ALA A 395 -35.37 -7.03 18.13
N ARG A 396 -34.77 -8.14 17.67
CA ARG A 396 -35.04 -9.48 18.23
C ARG A 396 -33.73 -10.18 18.65
N PRO A 397 -33.42 -10.21 19.96
CA PRO A 397 -32.36 -11.07 20.47
C PRO A 397 -32.60 -12.53 20.07
N SER A 398 -31.56 -13.23 19.62
CA SER A 398 -31.67 -14.62 19.14
C SER A 398 -32.17 -15.62 20.20
N TRP A 399 -32.14 -15.24 21.49
CA TRP A 399 -32.74 -15.99 22.59
C TRP A 399 -34.27 -15.83 22.70
N ALA A 400 -34.83 -14.70 22.28
CA ALA A 400 -36.28 -14.44 22.31
C ALA A 400 -37.02 -15.18 21.17
N GLN A 401 -36.32 -15.53 20.10
CA GLN A 401 -36.91 -16.09 18.88
C GLN A 401 -37.23 -17.58 18.96
N ARG A 402 -36.83 -18.29 20.03
CA ARG A 402 -37.04 -19.74 20.20
C ARG A 402 -38.40 -20.15 20.77
N TYR A 403 -39.17 -19.24 21.35
CA TYR A 403 -40.41 -19.57 22.07
C TYR A 403 -41.70 -19.45 21.22
N ALA A 404 -41.63 -18.86 20.03
CA ALA A 404 -42.82 -18.61 19.18
C ALA A 404 -43.13 -19.72 18.17
N ALA A 405 -42.38 -20.84 18.18
CA ALA A 405 -42.48 -21.89 17.15
C ALA A 405 -42.94 -23.27 17.69
N SER A 406 -43.18 -23.40 19.01
CA SER A 406 -43.55 -24.65 19.66
C SER A 406 -45.03 -24.75 20.04
N ASP A 407 -45.82 -23.68 19.89
CA ASP A 407 -47.25 -23.66 20.24
C ASP A 407 -48.14 -24.00 19.03
N ARG A 408 -47.80 -25.10 18.35
CA ARG A 408 -48.76 -25.84 17.53
C ARG A 408 -49.26 -26.98 18.39
N SER A 409 -50.34 -26.72 19.14
CA SER A 409 -51.11 -27.80 19.77
C SER A 409 -51.42 -28.88 18.73
N PRO A 410 -51.18 -30.16 19.02
CA PRO A 410 -51.85 -31.22 18.28
C PRO A 410 -53.35 -31.02 18.49
N SER A 411 -54.11 -30.97 17.41
CA SER A 411 -55.56 -31.05 17.48
C SER A 411 -55.91 -32.50 17.85
N ASP A 412 -56.32 -32.72 19.08
CA ASP A 412 -56.84 -34.02 19.52
C ASP A 412 -58.06 -34.38 18.66
N GLU A 413 -57.97 -35.53 18.00
CA GLU A 413 -59.12 -36.28 17.51
C GLU A 413 -59.91 -36.76 18.73
N ASP A 414 -61.21 -36.42 18.86
CA ASP A 414 -62.15 -37.17 19.71
C ASP A 414 -63.62 -36.74 19.47
N GLY A 415 -64.54 -37.71 19.43
CA GLY A 415 -66.01 -37.55 19.61
C GLY A 415 -66.75 -36.75 18.53
N ASP A 416 -67.42 -37.31 17.53
CA ASP A 416 -68.49 -38.33 17.60
C ASP A 416 -69.64 -37.95 18.57
N TYR A 417 -70.69 -37.32 18.03
CA TYR A 417 -72.06 -37.36 18.54
C TYR A 417 -73.05 -37.11 17.40
N GLU A 418 -73.48 -38.20 16.76
CA GLU A 418 -74.65 -38.22 15.89
C GLU A 418 -75.91 -38.08 16.77
N ILE A 419 -76.55 -36.90 16.76
CA ILE A 419 -77.84 -36.68 17.45
C ILE A 419 -78.97 -36.77 16.41
N ASP A 420 -79.59 -37.94 16.41
CA ASP A 420 -80.92 -38.19 15.85
C ASP A 420 -81.98 -37.59 16.79
N GLU A 421 -82.70 -36.56 16.33
CA GLU A 421 -84.11 -36.34 16.71
C GLU A 421 -84.87 -35.76 15.51
N GLY A 422 -85.99 -36.42 15.15
CA GLY A 422 -86.87 -36.02 14.06
C GLY A 422 -88.09 -35.19 14.51
N ASP A 423 -89.06 -35.11 13.61
CA ASP A 423 -90.42 -34.55 13.77
C ASP A 423 -90.56 -33.09 14.24
N ASN A 424 -90.95 -32.22 13.31
CA ASN A 424 -92.36 -31.82 13.17
C ASN A 424 -92.67 -31.18 11.80
#